data_AF-A0AAU3S042-F1
#
_entry.id   AF-A0AAU3S042-F1
#
_cell.length_a   1.000
_cell.length_b   1.000
_cell.length_c   1.000
_cell.angle_alpha   90.00
_cell.angle_beta   90.00
_cell.angle_gamma   90.00
#
_symmetry.space_group_name_H-M   'P 1'
#
loop_
_entity.id
_entity.type
_entity.pdbx_description
1 polymer ?
#
loop_
_entity_poly.entity_id
_entity_poly.type
_entity_poly.pdbx_seq_one_letter_code
_entity_poly.pdbx_strand_id
1 'polypeptide(L)'
;MSAATTRSRTPDRLCAEAVDLAREAAEEAAHPGVVGEHVSAVAEGDRVVTHFFECKEPGYRGWRWAVTVTRASRAKLITLDETVLLPGPDALMAPEWVPWSERLRPGDMGPGDLLPTEADDLRLEPGYSGEDAPPPNSAVSEEMAERVEAEDAELVARPPGTSRGSVAALAEELGMRRARVLSRYGLYAAADRWDESFGAKTPMAQAAPASCVTCAFLVPLEGSLRQAFGICANEFGPADGRVVSLAYGCGGHSEAAVMPKPPRPSPPVLDTLGADALPLRPAADSGSVEAAGDAGSEDLGHS
;
A
#
# COMPACT_ATOMS: atom_id res chain seq x y z
N MET A 1 25.81 -6.09 54.46
CA MET A 1 26.23 -5.42 53.21
C MET A 1 27.53 -6.05 52.76
N SER A 2 27.48 -7.00 51.83
CA SER A 2 28.69 -7.63 51.28
C SER A 2 29.30 -6.66 50.28
N ALA A 3 30.56 -6.28 50.48
CA ALA A 3 31.27 -5.41 49.56
C ALA A 3 31.32 -6.09 48.18
N ALA A 4 30.75 -5.44 47.17
CA ALA A 4 30.85 -5.90 45.79
C ALA A 4 32.33 -5.86 45.39
N THR A 5 32.98 -7.02 45.41
CA THR A 5 34.33 -7.21 44.89
C THR A 5 34.31 -6.84 43.42
N THR A 6 35.10 -5.83 43.05
CA THR A 6 35.36 -5.48 41.66
C THR A 6 35.84 -6.72 40.91
N ARG A 7 35.03 -7.19 39.96
CA ARG A 7 35.32 -8.40 39.16
C ARG A 7 36.66 -8.23 38.47
N SER A 8 37.57 -9.16 38.68
CA SER A 8 38.84 -9.20 37.93
C SER A 8 38.52 -9.38 36.45
N ARG A 9 39.02 -8.47 35.60
CA ARG A 9 38.99 -8.66 34.13
C ARG A 9 40.01 -9.69 33.64
N THR A 10 40.91 -10.12 34.52
CA THR A 10 41.87 -11.18 34.19
C THR A 10 41.14 -12.52 34.32
N PRO A 11 41.02 -13.31 33.23
CA PRO A 11 40.36 -14.60 33.28
C PRO A 11 41.12 -15.57 34.18
N ASP A 12 40.37 -16.42 34.89
CA ASP A 12 40.97 -17.50 35.65
C ASP A 12 41.69 -18.45 34.70
N ARG A 13 42.97 -18.74 34.99
CA ARG A 13 43.82 -19.51 34.08
C ARG A 13 43.26 -20.89 33.76
N LEU A 14 42.72 -21.61 34.74
CA LEU A 14 42.19 -22.96 34.51
C LEU A 14 40.92 -22.93 33.65
N CYS A 15 40.05 -21.96 33.89
CA CYS A 15 38.88 -21.76 33.05
C CYS A 15 39.27 -21.32 31.63
N ALA A 16 40.23 -20.39 31.48
CA ALA A 16 40.70 -19.92 30.19
C ALA A 16 41.38 -21.00 29.34
N GLU A 17 42.02 -21.97 29.98
CA GLU A 17 42.65 -23.13 29.32
C GLU A 17 41.63 -24.24 28.98
N ALA A 18 40.38 -24.18 29.47
CA ALA A 18 39.35 -25.21 29.29
C ALA A 18 38.60 -25.15 27.94
N VAL A 19 39.33 -24.85 26.85
CA VAL A 19 38.75 -24.70 25.51
C VAL A 19 38.11 -26.00 25.01
N ASP A 20 38.72 -27.16 25.29
CA ASP A 20 38.22 -28.45 24.82
C ASP A 20 36.90 -28.83 25.49
N LEU A 21 36.79 -28.63 26.81
CA LEU A 21 35.53 -28.82 27.54
C LEU A 21 34.43 -27.91 26.99
N ALA A 22 34.78 -26.65 26.70
CA ALA A 22 33.84 -25.71 26.13
C ALA A 22 33.42 -26.09 24.70
N ARG A 23 34.35 -26.62 23.89
CA ARG A 23 34.06 -27.11 22.54
C ARG A 23 33.13 -28.32 22.57
N GLU A 24 33.42 -29.30 23.42
CA GLU A 24 32.59 -30.49 23.59
C GLU A 24 31.15 -30.11 23.98
N ALA A 25 31.00 -29.18 24.91
CA ALA A 25 29.69 -28.67 25.32
C ALA A 25 28.96 -27.90 24.20
N ALA A 26 29.68 -27.15 23.35
CA ALA A 26 29.09 -26.52 22.17
C ALA A 26 28.64 -27.57 21.14
N GLU A 27 29.46 -28.58 20.89
CA GLU A 27 29.18 -29.65 19.92
C GLU A 27 28.05 -30.56 20.39
N GLU A 28 27.88 -30.76 21.70
CA GLU A 28 26.73 -31.47 22.29
C GLU A 28 25.42 -30.71 22.08
N ALA A 29 25.43 -29.37 22.21
CA ALA A 29 24.24 -28.54 22.06
C ALA A 29 23.85 -28.27 20.59
N ALA A 30 24.81 -28.39 19.67
CA ALA A 30 24.67 -28.01 18.28
C ALA A 30 24.40 -29.20 17.34
N HIS A 31 23.96 -28.91 16.12
CA HIS A 31 23.97 -29.92 15.06
C HIS A 31 25.41 -30.33 14.69
N PRO A 32 25.65 -31.58 14.24
CA PRO A 32 26.99 -32.02 13.86
C PRO A 32 27.65 -31.11 12.83
N GLY A 33 28.86 -30.62 13.14
CA GLY A 33 29.68 -29.84 12.21
C GLY A 33 29.35 -28.34 12.13
N VAL A 34 28.44 -27.81 12.96
CA VAL A 34 28.08 -26.37 12.92
C VAL A 34 28.81 -25.52 13.96
N VAL A 35 29.67 -26.12 14.80
CA VAL A 35 30.59 -25.41 15.69
C VAL A 35 31.92 -25.18 14.97
N GLY A 36 32.35 -23.92 14.90
CA GLY A 36 33.54 -23.50 14.19
C GLY A 36 34.78 -23.33 15.07
N GLU A 37 35.67 -22.44 14.62
CA GLU A 37 36.92 -22.15 15.32
C GLU A 37 36.66 -21.43 16.66
N HIS A 38 37.57 -21.61 17.61
CA HIS A 38 37.57 -20.84 18.85
C HIS A 38 37.97 -19.40 18.53
N VAL A 39 37.12 -18.44 18.91
CA VAL A 39 37.28 -17.02 18.56
C VAL A 39 37.96 -16.26 19.70
N SER A 40 37.49 -16.45 20.94
CA SER A 40 37.98 -15.73 22.11
C SER A 40 37.50 -16.35 23.41
N ALA A 41 38.11 -15.94 24.53
CA ALA A 41 37.63 -16.24 25.87
C ALA A 41 37.56 -14.93 26.69
N VAL A 42 36.45 -14.73 27.40
CA VAL A 42 36.18 -13.50 28.17
C VAL A 42 35.88 -13.83 29.62
N ALA A 43 36.48 -13.06 30.54
CA ALA A 43 36.18 -13.18 31.97
C ALA A 43 34.87 -12.46 32.31
N GLU A 44 33.84 -13.20 32.73
CA GLU A 44 32.54 -12.66 33.16
C GLU A 44 32.50 -12.38 34.67
N GLY A 45 33.34 -13.08 35.43
CA GLY A 45 33.47 -12.96 36.86
C GLY A 45 34.63 -13.77 37.44
N ASP A 46 34.70 -13.82 38.77
CA ASP A 46 35.75 -14.57 39.46
C ASP A 46 35.61 -16.07 39.20
N ARG A 47 36.52 -16.62 38.42
CA ARG A 47 36.52 -18.04 37.99
C ARG A 47 35.33 -18.41 37.10
N VAL A 48 34.82 -17.44 36.33
CA VAL A 48 33.79 -17.63 35.32
C VAL A 48 34.32 -17.07 34.00
N VAL A 49 34.43 -17.93 32.98
CA VAL A 49 34.96 -17.57 31.66
C VAL A 49 34.02 -18.08 30.58
N THR A 50 33.68 -17.21 29.63
CA THR A 50 32.89 -17.58 28.46
C THR A 50 33.79 -17.72 27.24
N HIS A 51 33.77 -18.90 26.63
CA HIS A 51 34.46 -19.22 25.38
C HIS A 51 33.50 -19.00 24.21
N PHE A 52 33.96 -18.27 23.20
CA PHE A 52 33.20 -18.04 21.98
C PHE A 52 33.75 -18.90 20.84
N PHE A 53 32.87 -19.57 20.11
CA PHE A 53 33.17 -20.29 18.88
C PHE A 53 32.32 -19.74 17.73
N GLU A 54 32.86 -19.77 16.51
CA GLU A 54 32.11 -19.41 15.31
C GLU A 54 30.88 -20.33 15.15
N CYS A 55 29.74 -19.78 14.74
CA CYS A 55 28.60 -20.57 14.28
C CYS A 55 28.64 -20.74 12.76
N LYS A 56 28.62 -21.99 12.29
CA LYS A 56 28.61 -22.36 10.87
C LYS A 56 27.20 -22.71 10.36
N GLU A 57 26.17 -22.48 11.16
CA GLU A 57 24.80 -22.77 10.76
C GLU A 57 24.27 -21.72 9.76
N PRO A 58 23.71 -22.12 8.59
CA PRO A 58 23.33 -21.18 7.54
C PRO A 58 22.34 -20.09 7.97
N GLY A 59 21.46 -20.39 8.94
CA GLY A 59 20.46 -19.45 9.47
C GLY A 59 21.00 -18.43 10.47
N TYR A 60 22.22 -18.64 11.00
CA TYR A 60 22.80 -17.87 12.09
C TYR A 60 24.12 -17.21 11.69
N ARG A 61 24.17 -16.64 10.48
CA ARG A 61 25.36 -15.93 9.99
C ARG A 61 25.77 -14.81 10.95
N GLY A 62 27.03 -14.81 11.35
CA GLY A 62 27.60 -13.83 12.28
C GLY A 62 27.29 -14.10 13.76
N TRP A 63 26.53 -15.16 14.08
CA TRP A 63 26.32 -15.60 15.46
C TRP A 63 27.50 -16.45 15.95
N ARG A 64 27.60 -16.61 17.27
CA ARG A 64 28.67 -17.32 17.95
C ARG A 64 28.10 -18.20 19.05
N TRP A 65 28.63 -19.41 19.18
CA TRP A 65 28.39 -20.25 20.36
C TRP A 65 29.15 -19.66 21.53
N ALA A 66 28.46 -19.37 22.62
CA ALA A 66 29.03 -18.85 23.86
C ALA A 66 28.87 -19.94 24.93
N VAL A 67 30.00 -20.42 25.44
CA VAL A 67 30.04 -21.50 26.43
C VAL A 67 30.71 -20.99 27.67
N THR A 68 29.92 -20.87 28.74
CA THR A 68 30.39 -20.38 30.03
C THR A 68 30.84 -21.55 30.88
N VAL A 69 32.10 -21.51 31.30
CA VAL A 69 32.70 -22.48 32.21
C VAL A 69 33.09 -21.81 33.52
N THR A 70 33.01 -22.56 34.60
CA THR A 70 33.26 -22.06 35.95
C THR A 70 33.97 -23.10 36.80
N ARG A 71 34.57 -22.67 37.90
CA ARG A 71 35.08 -23.59 38.93
C ARG A 71 34.88 -23.03 40.33
N ALA A 72 34.62 -23.94 41.27
CA ALA A 72 34.57 -23.59 42.69
C ALA A 72 35.92 -23.11 43.22
N SER A 73 35.90 -22.31 44.29
CA SER A 73 37.12 -21.83 44.94
C SER A 73 38.02 -23.00 45.37
N ARG A 74 39.31 -22.92 45.04
CA ARG A 74 40.33 -23.96 45.29
C ARG A 74 40.11 -25.30 44.55
N ALA A 75 39.00 -25.48 43.84
CA ALA A 75 38.80 -26.66 43.00
C ALA A 75 39.68 -26.57 41.75
N LYS A 76 40.20 -27.72 41.33
CA LYS A 76 40.94 -27.88 40.06
C LYS A 76 40.03 -28.33 38.91
N LEU A 77 38.84 -28.85 39.24
CA LEU A 77 37.84 -29.29 38.27
C LEU A 77 37.08 -28.07 37.75
N ILE A 78 37.03 -27.92 36.43
CA ILE A 78 36.19 -26.95 35.72
C ILE A 78 34.86 -27.62 35.38
N THR A 79 33.76 -26.90 35.51
CA THR A 79 32.41 -27.33 35.19
C THR A 79 31.77 -26.41 34.15
N LEU A 80 30.86 -26.95 33.36
CA LEU A 80 30.00 -26.18 32.46
C LEU A 80 28.91 -25.46 33.26
N ASP A 81 28.65 -24.20 32.94
CA ASP A 81 27.54 -23.40 33.47
C ASP A 81 26.40 -23.33 32.46
N GLU A 82 26.69 -22.83 31.25
CA GLU A 82 25.71 -22.73 30.16
C GLU A 82 26.37 -22.80 28.77
N THR A 83 25.57 -23.22 27.78
CA THR A 83 25.88 -23.15 26.36
C THR A 83 24.73 -22.43 25.66
N VAL A 84 25.01 -21.28 25.07
CA VAL A 84 24.00 -20.45 24.39
C VAL A 84 24.51 -19.96 23.03
N LEU A 85 23.60 -19.73 22.09
CA LEU A 85 23.91 -19.13 20.80
C LEU A 85 23.60 -17.64 20.86
N LEU A 86 24.61 -16.79 20.65
CA LEU A 86 24.48 -15.32 20.78
C LEU A 86 24.84 -14.61 19.48
N PRO A 87 24.17 -13.47 19.18
CA PRO A 87 24.51 -12.67 18.03
C PRO A 87 25.91 -12.05 18.21
N GLY A 88 26.77 -12.20 17.20
CA GLY A 88 28.01 -11.45 17.10
C GLY A 88 27.81 -10.05 16.53
N PRO A 89 28.88 -9.25 16.40
CA PRO A 89 28.82 -7.89 15.86
C PRO A 89 28.29 -7.84 14.43
N ASP A 90 28.50 -8.91 13.66
CA ASP A 90 28.09 -9.04 12.27
C ASP A 90 26.80 -9.86 12.10
N ALA A 91 26.12 -10.19 13.21
CA ALA A 91 24.88 -10.96 13.16
C ALA A 91 23.73 -10.12 12.61
N LEU A 92 22.96 -10.72 11.70
CA LEU A 92 21.70 -10.15 11.25
C LEU A 92 20.66 -10.29 12.38
N MET A 93 20.29 -9.17 12.99
CA MET A 93 19.27 -9.11 14.03
C MET A 93 17.88 -8.85 13.44
N ALA A 94 16.86 -9.40 14.07
CA ALA A 94 15.48 -9.01 13.78
C ALA A 94 15.30 -7.51 14.05
N PRO A 95 14.48 -6.81 13.24
CA PRO A 95 14.11 -5.43 13.55
C PRO A 95 13.38 -5.38 14.90
N GLU A 96 13.36 -4.18 15.49
CA GLU A 96 12.59 -3.96 16.71
C GLU A 96 11.11 -4.31 16.49
N TRP A 97 10.49 -4.90 17.50
CA TRP A 97 9.09 -5.26 17.43
C TRP A 97 8.24 -3.98 17.39
N VAL A 98 7.36 -3.90 16.38
CA VAL A 98 6.43 -2.77 16.19
C VAL A 98 4.99 -3.26 16.40
N PRO A 99 4.13 -2.54 17.14
CA PRO A 99 2.71 -2.88 17.29
C PRO A 99 2.00 -3.07 15.95
N TRP A 100 1.00 -3.95 15.90
CA TRP A 100 0.28 -4.22 14.65
C TRP A 100 -0.40 -2.99 14.06
N SER A 101 -0.90 -2.08 14.91
CA SER A 101 -1.60 -0.85 14.50
C SER A 101 -0.66 0.10 13.76
N GLU A 102 0.60 0.14 14.15
CA GLU A 102 1.65 0.94 13.50
C GLU A 102 2.18 0.29 12.21
N ARG A 103 1.85 -0.99 11.96
CA ARG A 103 2.21 -1.69 10.73
C ARG A 103 1.18 -1.54 9.61
N LEU A 104 -0.03 -1.08 9.93
CA LEU A 104 -1.10 -0.97 8.96
C LEU A 104 -0.80 0.05 7.86
N ARG A 105 -1.06 -0.35 6.62
CA ARG A 105 -0.94 0.48 5.42
C ARG A 105 -2.31 0.69 4.77
N PRO A 106 -2.47 1.77 3.99
CA PRO A 106 -3.67 1.96 3.18
C PRO A 106 -3.92 0.74 2.28
N GLY A 107 -5.10 0.13 2.41
CA GLY A 107 -5.50 -1.05 1.64
C GLY A 107 -5.32 -2.40 2.36
N ASP A 108 -4.73 -2.43 3.56
CA ASP A 108 -4.53 -3.68 4.31
C ASP A 108 -5.83 -4.26 4.91
N MET A 109 -6.88 -3.46 5.00
CA MET A 109 -8.18 -3.87 5.56
C MET A 109 -8.96 -4.73 4.57
N GLY A 110 -9.36 -5.93 4.98
CA GLY A 110 -10.20 -6.86 4.25
C GLY A 110 -11.61 -7.03 4.84
N PRO A 111 -12.45 -7.87 4.22
CA PRO A 111 -13.78 -8.17 4.73
C PRO A 111 -13.73 -8.82 6.12
N GLY A 112 -14.43 -8.21 7.09
CA GLY A 112 -14.53 -8.69 8.47
C GLY A 112 -13.50 -8.07 9.43
N ASP A 113 -12.52 -7.32 8.93
CA ASP A 113 -11.56 -6.64 9.78
C ASP A 113 -12.20 -5.45 10.50
N LEU A 114 -11.96 -5.37 11.81
CA LEU A 114 -12.38 -4.26 12.65
C LEU A 114 -11.14 -3.49 13.09
N LEU A 115 -11.06 -2.22 12.69
CA LEU A 115 -10.04 -1.29 13.16
C LEU A 115 -10.64 -0.43 14.29
N PRO A 116 -10.27 -0.66 15.55
CA PRO A 116 -10.70 0.18 16.65
C PRO A 116 -10.26 1.63 16.38
N THR A 117 -11.18 2.56 16.61
CA THR A 117 -10.88 3.98 16.52
C THR A 117 -10.50 4.47 17.91
N GLU A 118 -9.35 5.13 18.02
CA GLU A 118 -8.91 5.75 19.27
C GLU A 118 -9.93 6.78 19.76
N ALA A 119 -10.02 6.96 21.07
CA ALA A 119 -10.98 7.87 21.68
C ALA A 119 -10.69 9.33 21.33
N ASP A 120 -9.41 9.66 21.14
CA ASP A 120 -8.86 10.98 20.88
C ASP A 120 -8.28 11.11 19.45
N ASP A 121 -8.80 10.34 18.49
CA ASP A 121 -8.40 10.46 17.08
C ASP A 121 -8.69 11.88 16.56
N LEU A 122 -7.62 12.65 16.35
CA LEU A 122 -7.65 14.04 15.89
C LEU A 122 -8.36 14.23 14.54
N ARG A 123 -8.54 13.16 13.75
CA ARG A 123 -9.25 13.21 12.47
C ARG A 123 -10.76 13.23 12.64
N LEU A 124 -11.28 12.99 13.85
CA LEU A 124 -12.70 12.88 14.13
C LEU A 124 -13.15 13.90 15.17
N GLU A 125 -14.35 14.42 14.97
CA GLU A 125 -15.05 15.29 15.93
C GLU A 125 -16.50 14.76 16.12
N PRO A 126 -17.15 15.07 17.25
CA PRO A 126 -18.56 14.75 17.44
C PRO A 126 -19.42 15.36 16.33
N GLY A 127 -20.36 14.58 15.78
CA GLY A 127 -21.35 15.13 14.85
C GLY A 127 -22.50 15.83 15.58
N TYR A 128 -23.39 16.44 14.80
CA TYR A 128 -24.54 17.18 15.34
C TYR A 128 -25.63 16.22 15.84
N SER A 129 -25.83 16.13 17.15
CA SER A 129 -26.91 15.36 17.79
C SER A 129 -28.19 16.17 17.97
N GLY A 130 -28.10 17.50 18.01
CA GLY A 130 -29.22 18.39 18.35
C GLY A 130 -29.51 18.50 19.85
N GLU A 131 -28.73 17.82 20.70
CA GLU A 131 -28.85 17.91 22.17
C GLU A 131 -28.36 19.27 22.71
N ASP A 132 -27.50 19.97 21.95
CA ASP A 132 -27.09 21.34 22.23
C ASP A 132 -28.18 22.38 21.87
N ALA A 133 -29.33 21.95 21.36
CA ALA A 133 -30.46 22.85 21.16
C ALA A 133 -30.99 23.29 22.53
N PRO A 134 -31.12 24.62 22.76
CA PRO A 134 -31.69 25.09 24.02
C PRO A 134 -33.09 24.51 24.21
N PRO A 135 -33.43 24.01 25.41
CA PRO A 135 -34.74 23.42 25.66
C PRO A 135 -35.84 24.45 25.38
N PRO A 136 -37.07 24.03 25.04
CA PRO A 136 -38.12 24.93 24.57
C PRO A 136 -38.46 26.06 25.56
N ASN A 137 -38.20 25.87 26.85
CA ASN A 137 -38.37 26.85 27.91
C ASN A 137 -37.12 27.70 28.24
N SER A 138 -36.07 27.62 27.43
CA SER A 138 -34.86 28.43 27.60
C SER A 138 -35.06 29.84 27.07
N ALA A 139 -34.51 30.85 27.74
CA ALA A 139 -34.59 32.26 27.33
C ALA A 139 -33.96 32.56 25.96
N VAL A 140 -33.16 31.61 25.44
CA VAL A 140 -32.52 31.69 24.12
C VAL A 140 -33.11 30.68 23.13
N SER A 141 -34.22 30.01 23.46
CA SER A 141 -34.94 29.20 22.49
C SER A 141 -35.75 30.09 21.56
N GLU A 142 -35.83 29.72 20.28
CA GLU A 142 -36.66 30.42 19.29
C GLU A 142 -38.14 30.44 19.75
N GLU A 143 -38.60 29.36 20.39
CA GLU A 143 -39.98 29.25 20.91
C GLU A 143 -40.27 30.20 22.08
N MET A 144 -39.27 30.52 22.93
CA MET A 144 -39.43 31.53 23.98
C MET A 144 -39.32 32.95 23.42
N ALA A 145 -38.42 33.19 22.46
CA ALA A 145 -38.31 34.48 21.78
C ALA A 145 -39.61 34.83 21.04
N GLU A 146 -40.22 33.86 20.36
CA GLU A 146 -41.53 34.01 19.71
C GLU A 146 -42.67 34.25 20.73
N ARG A 147 -42.64 33.61 21.91
CA ARG A 147 -43.62 33.88 22.98
C ARG A 147 -43.49 35.28 23.59
N VAL A 148 -42.27 35.81 23.67
CA VAL A 148 -42.01 37.18 24.14
C VAL A 148 -42.50 38.21 23.11
N GLU A 149 -42.41 37.93 21.81
CA GLU A 149 -42.97 38.81 20.77
C GLU A 149 -44.47 38.63 20.53
N ALA A 150 -45.05 37.47 20.89
CA ALA A 150 -46.47 37.16 20.69
C ALA A 150 -47.42 37.68 21.78
N GLU A 151 -46.93 38.26 22.90
CA GLU A 151 -47.83 38.92 23.86
C GLU A 151 -48.58 40.13 23.25
N ASP A 152 -48.14 40.62 22.06
CA ASP A 152 -48.79 41.72 21.33
C ASP A 152 -49.48 41.30 20.00
N ALA A 153 -49.61 40.01 19.67
CA ALA A 153 -50.28 39.56 18.43
C ALA A 153 -51.27 38.40 18.65
N GLU A 154 -52.51 38.58 18.19
CA GLU A 154 -53.60 37.59 18.21
C GLU A 154 -53.14 36.19 17.74
N LEU A 155 -53.45 35.18 18.56
CA LEU A 155 -53.17 33.76 18.35
C LEU A 155 -53.84 33.22 17.08
N VAL A 156 -53.15 33.30 15.93
CA VAL A 156 -53.50 32.52 14.73
C VAL A 156 -52.66 31.25 14.72
N ALA A 157 -53.31 30.08 14.73
CA ALA A 157 -52.64 28.79 14.62
C ALA A 157 -51.90 28.69 13.27
N ARG A 158 -50.56 28.73 13.33
CA ARG A 158 -49.70 28.53 12.16
C ARG A 158 -49.71 27.04 11.76
N PRO A 159 -49.86 26.69 10.48
CA PRO A 159 -49.66 25.31 10.03
C PRO A 159 -48.22 24.87 10.34
N PRO A 160 -47.96 23.57 10.60
CA PRO A 160 -46.63 23.10 10.98
C PRO A 160 -45.60 23.58 9.97
N GLY A 161 -44.66 24.40 10.44
CA GLY A 161 -43.60 24.94 9.62
C GLY A 161 -42.81 23.80 9.00
N THR A 162 -42.51 23.90 7.70
CA THR A 162 -41.57 22.97 7.08
C THR A 162 -40.23 23.09 7.81
N SER A 163 -39.69 21.99 8.34
CA SER A 163 -38.39 21.94 9.05
C SER A 163 -37.18 22.35 8.20
N ARG A 164 -37.41 22.71 6.93
CA ARG A 164 -36.43 23.27 6.00
C ARG A 164 -35.80 24.53 6.59
N GLY A 165 -34.47 24.52 6.71
CA GLY A 165 -33.68 25.63 7.25
C GLY A 165 -33.33 25.54 8.73
N SER A 166 -33.88 24.57 9.48
CA SER A 166 -33.42 24.29 10.85
C SER A 166 -31.97 23.78 10.84
N VAL A 167 -31.20 24.05 11.89
CA VAL A 167 -29.83 23.51 12.05
C VAL A 167 -29.83 21.98 11.93
N ALA A 168 -30.87 21.35 12.47
CA ALA A 168 -31.14 19.92 12.35
C ALA A 168 -31.30 19.45 10.90
N ALA A 169 -32.06 20.16 10.07
CA ALA A 169 -32.24 19.83 8.65
C ALA A 169 -30.97 20.09 7.84
N LEU A 170 -30.28 21.20 8.11
CA LEU A 170 -29.01 21.51 7.45
C LEU A 170 -27.92 20.49 7.81
N ALA A 171 -27.85 20.07 9.07
CA ALA A 171 -26.92 19.03 9.50
C ALA A 171 -27.21 17.67 8.85
N GLU A 172 -28.48 17.39 8.53
CA GLU A 172 -28.86 16.19 7.79
C GLU A 172 -28.43 16.29 6.32
N GLU A 173 -28.72 17.41 5.66
CA GLU A 173 -28.30 17.69 4.28
C GLU A 173 -26.76 17.67 4.13
N LEU A 174 -26.02 18.13 5.13
CA LEU A 174 -24.55 18.12 5.14
C LEU A 174 -23.94 16.80 5.64
N GLY A 175 -24.76 15.80 5.99
CA GLY A 175 -24.30 14.51 6.48
C GLY A 175 -23.56 14.57 7.83
N MET A 176 -23.88 15.58 8.65
CA MET A 176 -23.28 15.83 9.96
C MET A 176 -24.01 15.13 11.13
N ARG A 177 -25.14 14.47 10.87
CA ARG A 177 -25.92 13.72 11.88
C ARG A 177 -25.28 12.40 12.35
N ARG A 178 -24.12 12.04 11.81
CA ARG A 178 -23.37 10.84 12.24
C ARG A 178 -22.81 11.06 13.64
N ALA A 179 -22.61 9.98 14.41
CA ALA A 179 -22.04 10.09 15.76
C ALA A 179 -20.68 10.81 15.78
N ARG A 180 -19.86 10.60 14.74
CA ARG A 180 -18.62 11.32 14.50
C ARG A 180 -18.53 11.75 13.04
N VAL A 181 -17.93 12.91 12.81
CA VAL A 181 -17.64 13.48 11.48
C VAL A 181 -16.14 13.74 11.36
N LEU A 182 -15.62 13.94 10.15
CA LEU A 182 -14.23 14.33 9.98
C LEU A 182 -14.01 15.73 10.56
N SER A 183 -12.98 15.85 11.40
CA SER A 183 -12.48 17.14 11.84
C SER A 183 -11.87 17.92 10.68
N ARG A 184 -11.60 19.20 10.89
CA ARG A 184 -10.85 20.01 9.93
C ARG A 184 -9.48 19.40 9.60
N TYR A 185 -8.79 18.84 10.61
CA TYR A 185 -7.52 18.15 10.42
C TYR A 185 -7.69 16.90 9.56
N GLY A 186 -8.71 16.08 9.84
CA GLY A 186 -9.03 14.89 9.05
C GLY A 186 -9.32 15.20 7.59
N LEU A 187 -10.05 16.29 7.33
CA LEU A 187 -10.33 16.78 5.97
C LEU A 187 -9.06 17.21 5.23
N TYR A 188 -8.18 17.99 5.85
CA TYR A 188 -6.93 18.41 5.21
C TYR A 188 -6.00 17.23 4.94
N ALA A 189 -5.83 16.34 5.92
CA ALA A 189 -5.00 15.15 5.75
C ALA A 189 -5.52 14.24 4.62
N ALA A 190 -6.84 14.15 4.42
CA ALA A 190 -7.42 13.44 3.29
C ALA A 190 -7.18 14.17 1.96
N ALA A 191 -7.40 15.49 1.92
CA ALA A 191 -7.17 16.32 0.75
C ALA A 191 -5.72 16.25 0.25
N ASP A 192 -4.75 16.32 1.15
CA ASP A 192 -3.32 16.22 0.81
C ASP A 192 -3.02 14.88 0.13
N ARG A 193 -3.48 13.75 0.71
CA ARG A 193 -3.28 12.41 0.10
C ARG A 193 -3.95 12.28 -1.27
N TRP A 194 -5.13 12.87 -1.45
CA TRP A 194 -5.83 12.84 -2.73
C TRP A 194 -5.13 13.69 -3.79
N ASP A 195 -4.62 14.88 -3.43
CA ASP A 195 -3.86 15.72 -4.35
C ASP A 195 -2.49 15.13 -4.69
N GLU A 196 -1.85 14.42 -3.77
CA GLU A 196 -0.61 13.67 -4.09
C GLU A 196 -0.85 12.56 -5.12
N SER A 197 -1.99 11.87 -5.03
CA SER A 197 -2.31 10.73 -5.91
C SER A 197 -2.89 11.16 -7.27
N PHE A 198 -3.81 12.12 -7.25
CA PHE A 198 -4.55 12.60 -8.41
C PHE A 198 -4.70 14.13 -8.35
N GLY A 199 -3.58 14.82 -8.20
CA GLY A 199 -3.49 16.27 -8.22
C GLY A 199 -2.78 16.82 -9.45
N ALA A 200 -2.70 18.15 -9.51
CA ALA A 200 -2.10 18.88 -10.63
C ALA A 200 -0.63 18.49 -10.87
N LYS A 201 0.12 18.16 -9.82
CA LYS A 201 1.57 17.89 -9.89
C LYS A 201 1.90 16.49 -10.43
N THR A 202 0.89 15.64 -10.61
CA THR A 202 1.12 14.28 -11.12
C THR A 202 1.58 14.31 -12.58
N PRO A 203 2.44 13.36 -13.02
CA PRO A 203 2.88 13.30 -14.41
C PRO A 203 1.73 13.22 -15.42
N MET A 204 0.65 12.52 -15.08
CA MET A 204 -0.55 12.40 -15.91
C MET A 204 -1.23 13.76 -16.10
N ALA A 205 -1.42 14.52 -15.02
CA ALA A 205 -2.03 15.85 -15.08
C ALA A 205 -1.17 16.84 -15.87
N GLN A 206 0.15 16.78 -15.72
CA GLN A 206 1.08 17.65 -16.46
C GLN A 206 1.10 17.37 -17.97
N ALA A 207 0.79 16.14 -18.39
CA ALA A 207 0.71 15.77 -19.80
C ALA A 207 -0.71 15.88 -20.38
N ALA A 208 -1.72 16.15 -19.55
CA ALA A 208 -3.10 16.16 -19.98
C ALA A 208 -3.44 17.38 -20.84
N PRO A 209 -4.35 17.24 -21.82
CA PRO A 209 -4.77 18.36 -22.66
C PRO A 209 -5.63 19.38 -21.91
N ALA A 210 -6.30 18.97 -20.84
CA ALA A 210 -7.17 19.80 -20.02
C ALA A 210 -7.35 19.16 -18.62
N SER A 211 -7.79 19.98 -17.67
CA SER A 211 -8.03 19.58 -16.28
C SER A 211 -9.47 19.13 -16.02
N CYS A 212 -9.66 18.36 -14.96
CA CYS A 212 -10.94 17.79 -14.53
C CYS A 212 -12.03 18.84 -14.31
N VAL A 213 -11.69 20.07 -13.91
CA VAL A 213 -12.67 21.16 -13.72
C VAL A 213 -13.51 21.45 -14.97
N THR A 214 -13.00 21.17 -16.17
CA THR A 214 -13.70 21.33 -17.46
C THR A 214 -14.19 20.00 -18.05
N CYS A 215 -13.92 18.87 -17.41
CA CYS A 215 -14.24 17.55 -17.94
C CYS A 215 -15.68 17.17 -17.64
N ALA A 216 -16.44 16.73 -18.66
CA ALA A 216 -17.83 16.31 -18.49
C ALA A 216 -18.00 15.00 -17.69
N PHE A 217 -16.93 14.21 -17.53
CA PHE A 217 -16.94 13.00 -16.70
C PHE A 217 -16.69 13.28 -15.20
N LEU A 218 -16.48 14.54 -14.82
CA LEU A 218 -16.31 14.91 -13.41
C LEU A 218 -17.68 14.96 -12.71
N VAL A 219 -17.84 14.13 -11.67
CA VAL A 219 -18.98 14.21 -10.75
C VAL A 219 -18.57 15.09 -9.56
N PRO A 220 -19.25 16.22 -9.28
CA PRO A 220 -18.91 17.08 -8.15
C PRO A 220 -19.12 16.38 -6.80
N LEU A 221 -18.19 16.57 -5.86
CA LEU A 221 -18.42 16.21 -4.46
C LEU A 221 -19.45 17.15 -3.80
N GLU A 222 -19.93 16.77 -2.63
CA GLU A 222 -20.75 17.63 -1.78
C GLU A 222 -19.90 18.37 -0.72
N GLY A 223 -20.48 19.41 -0.14
CA GLY A 223 -19.84 20.19 0.92
C GLY A 223 -18.63 21.02 0.46
N SER A 224 -17.74 21.32 1.40
CA SER A 224 -16.60 22.24 1.18
C SER A 224 -15.55 21.68 0.23
N LEU A 225 -15.36 20.37 0.19
CA LEU A 225 -14.37 19.71 -0.68
C LEU A 225 -14.69 19.84 -2.17
N ARG A 226 -15.95 20.11 -2.54
CA ARG A 226 -16.38 20.38 -3.92
C ARG A 226 -15.59 21.47 -4.62
N GLN A 227 -15.05 22.43 -3.86
CA GLN A 227 -14.29 23.56 -4.40
C GLN A 227 -12.88 23.16 -4.88
N ALA A 228 -12.41 21.96 -4.54
CA ALA A 228 -11.07 21.49 -4.88
C ALA A 228 -11.05 20.06 -5.46
N PHE A 229 -12.09 19.26 -5.24
CA PHE A 229 -12.12 17.85 -5.65
C PHE A 229 -13.47 17.43 -6.25
N GLY A 230 -13.42 16.40 -7.10
CA GLY A 230 -14.57 15.68 -7.65
C GLY A 230 -14.27 14.18 -7.76
N ILE A 231 -15.19 13.41 -8.34
CA ILE A 231 -15.00 11.99 -8.65
C ILE A 231 -14.93 11.83 -10.17
N CYS A 232 -13.96 11.08 -10.66
CA CYS A 232 -13.90 10.74 -12.08
C CYS A 232 -14.83 9.55 -12.36
N ALA A 233 -15.71 9.70 -13.35
CA ALA A 233 -16.65 8.65 -13.80
C ALA A 233 -16.35 8.15 -15.23
N ASN A 234 -15.14 8.38 -15.74
CA ASN A 234 -14.73 7.84 -17.03
C ASN A 234 -14.08 6.47 -16.84
N GLU A 235 -14.74 5.40 -17.29
CA GLU A 235 -14.25 4.01 -17.22
C GLU A 235 -12.87 3.80 -17.88
N PHE A 236 -12.54 4.62 -18.87
CA PHE A 236 -11.24 4.57 -19.56
C PHE A 236 -10.19 5.46 -18.90
N GLY A 237 -10.60 6.32 -17.97
CA GLY A 237 -9.71 7.19 -17.22
C GLY A 237 -8.93 6.40 -16.16
N PRO A 238 -7.66 6.74 -15.90
CA PRO A 238 -6.85 6.08 -14.87
C PRO A 238 -7.36 6.31 -13.44
N ALA A 239 -8.31 7.24 -13.27
CA ALA A 239 -8.87 7.64 -11.99
C ALA A 239 -10.36 7.27 -11.85
N ASP A 240 -10.90 6.37 -12.68
CA ASP A 240 -12.30 5.97 -12.58
C ASP A 240 -12.68 5.53 -11.15
N GLY A 241 -13.81 6.06 -10.65
CA GLY A 241 -14.29 5.84 -9.29
C GLY A 241 -13.41 6.43 -8.18
N ARG A 242 -12.39 7.24 -8.50
CA ARG A 242 -11.50 7.88 -7.51
C ARG A 242 -11.82 9.36 -7.33
N VAL A 243 -11.50 9.87 -6.15
CA VAL A 243 -11.46 11.31 -5.90
C VAL A 243 -10.24 11.91 -6.61
N VAL A 244 -10.48 12.98 -7.36
CA VAL A 244 -9.49 13.70 -8.15
C VAL A 244 -9.53 15.19 -7.83
N SER A 245 -8.38 15.85 -7.83
CA SER A 245 -8.29 17.31 -7.78
C SER A 245 -8.97 17.91 -9.01
N LEU A 246 -9.62 19.06 -8.88
CA LEU A 246 -10.17 19.81 -10.01
C LEU A 246 -9.08 20.20 -11.02
N ALA A 247 -7.83 20.32 -10.56
CA ALA A 247 -6.66 20.61 -11.38
C ALA A 247 -5.93 19.35 -11.88
N TYR A 248 -6.39 18.15 -11.54
CA TYR A 248 -5.92 16.91 -12.17
C TYR A 248 -6.32 16.89 -13.65
N GLY A 249 -5.63 16.12 -14.48
CA GLY A 249 -6.01 15.92 -15.87
C GLY A 249 -5.61 14.53 -16.34
N CYS A 250 -6.24 14.03 -17.39
CA CYS A 250 -5.81 12.81 -18.07
C CYS A 250 -6.10 12.86 -19.57
N GLY A 251 -5.53 11.93 -20.33
CA GLY A 251 -5.77 11.81 -21.77
C GLY A 251 -7.21 11.42 -22.15
N GLY A 252 -7.98 10.88 -21.21
CA GLY A 252 -9.41 10.57 -21.37
C GLY A 252 -10.34 11.75 -21.09
N HIS A 253 -9.89 12.99 -21.28
CA HIS A 253 -10.73 14.17 -21.12
C HIS A 253 -11.96 14.07 -22.06
N SER A 254 -13.12 14.60 -21.65
CA SER A 254 -14.35 14.55 -22.47
C SER A 254 -14.21 15.27 -23.82
N GLU A 255 -13.24 16.16 -23.91
CA GLU A 255 -12.87 16.90 -25.12
C GLU A 255 -11.53 16.44 -25.70
N ALA A 256 -11.02 15.28 -25.28
CA ALA A 256 -9.83 14.68 -25.88
C ALA A 256 -10.05 14.48 -27.37
N ALA A 257 -8.99 14.67 -28.16
CA ALA A 257 -9.05 14.80 -29.61
C ALA A 257 -9.98 13.77 -30.26
N VAL A 258 -11.04 14.25 -30.91
CA VAL A 258 -11.91 13.41 -31.73
C VAL A 258 -11.09 12.90 -32.90
N MET A 259 -10.84 11.59 -32.95
CA MET A 259 -10.17 11.00 -34.12
C MET A 259 -10.99 11.32 -35.37
N PRO A 260 -10.37 11.88 -36.42
CA PRO A 260 -11.09 12.13 -37.67
C PRO A 260 -11.65 10.80 -38.17
N LYS A 261 -12.91 10.83 -38.59
CA LYS A 261 -13.59 9.67 -39.15
C LYS A 261 -12.68 9.04 -40.21
N PRO A 262 -12.35 7.73 -40.11
CA PRO A 262 -11.56 7.07 -41.13
C PRO A 262 -12.17 7.35 -42.49
N PRO A 263 -11.39 7.81 -43.49
CA PRO A 263 -11.93 8.09 -44.80
C PRO A 263 -12.62 6.82 -45.28
N ARG A 264 -13.91 6.93 -45.62
CA ARG A 264 -14.60 5.80 -46.24
C ARG A 264 -13.89 5.54 -47.56
N PRO A 265 -13.35 4.32 -47.79
CA PRO A 265 -12.84 3.99 -49.11
C PRO A 265 -13.97 4.24 -50.11
N SER A 266 -13.64 4.86 -51.23
CA SER A 266 -14.59 5.01 -52.33
C SER A 266 -15.16 3.63 -52.66
N PRO A 267 -16.48 3.50 -52.88
CA PRO A 267 -17.06 2.23 -53.30
C PRO A 267 -16.31 1.73 -54.53
N PRO A 268 -16.11 0.40 -54.65
CA PRO A 268 -15.41 -0.16 -55.80
C PRO A 268 -16.14 0.29 -57.07
N VAL A 269 -15.40 0.96 -57.95
CA VAL A 269 -15.90 1.27 -59.29
C VAL A 269 -15.75 0.00 -60.11
N LEU A 270 -16.86 -0.70 -60.33
CA LEU A 270 -16.92 -1.83 -61.25
C LEU A 270 -16.95 -1.25 -62.67
N ASP A 271 -15.80 -1.21 -63.34
CA ASP A 271 -15.67 -0.72 -64.73
C ASP A 271 -16.37 -1.66 -65.73
N THR A 272 -16.41 -2.96 -65.41
CA THR A 272 -17.10 -3.99 -66.18
C THR A 272 -18.05 -4.79 -65.30
N LEU A 273 -19.31 -4.90 -65.74
CA LEU A 273 -20.29 -5.86 -65.19
C LEU A 273 -20.34 -7.16 -66.01
N GLY A 274 -19.46 -7.27 -67.02
CA GLY A 274 -19.30 -8.49 -67.80
C GLY A 274 -18.49 -9.51 -67.02
N ALA A 275 -18.90 -10.78 -67.10
CA ALA A 275 -18.05 -11.87 -66.63
C ALA A 275 -16.84 -11.97 -67.57
N ASP A 276 -15.63 -11.81 -67.04
CA ASP A 276 -14.43 -12.19 -67.78
C ASP A 276 -14.46 -13.70 -67.99
N ALA A 277 -14.56 -14.13 -69.24
CA ALA A 277 -14.53 -15.53 -69.59
C ALA A 277 -13.10 -16.04 -69.36
N LEU A 278 -12.87 -16.65 -68.20
CA LEU A 278 -11.62 -17.33 -67.86
C LEU A 278 -11.75 -18.81 -68.27
N PRO A 279 -11.27 -19.24 -69.45
CA PRO A 279 -11.38 -20.64 -69.84
C PRO A 279 -10.52 -21.49 -68.90
N LEU A 280 -11.15 -22.44 -68.19
CA LEU A 280 -10.46 -23.39 -67.30
C LEU A 280 -9.47 -24.30 -68.06
N ARG A 281 -9.58 -24.36 -69.39
CA ARG A 281 -8.61 -25.00 -70.29
C ARG A 281 -8.32 -24.04 -71.45
N PRO A 282 -7.28 -23.20 -71.32
CA PRO A 282 -6.82 -22.38 -72.42
C PRO A 282 -6.41 -23.28 -73.60
N ALA A 283 -6.60 -22.82 -74.83
CA ALA A 283 -6.13 -23.57 -76.00
C ALA A 283 -4.59 -23.69 -75.98
N ALA A 284 -4.01 -24.74 -76.56
CA ALA A 284 -2.57 -25.02 -76.45
C ALA A 284 -1.68 -23.89 -77.03
N ASP A 285 -2.25 -23.03 -77.86
CA ASP A 285 -1.66 -21.85 -78.50
C ASP A 285 -1.96 -20.53 -77.78
N SER A 286 -2.78 -20.56 -76.73
CA SER A 286 -3.18 -19.35 -75.98
C SER A 286 -2.17 -18.88 -74.93
N GLY A 287 -1.11 -19.66 -74.71
CA GLY A 287 0.05 -19.24 -73.93
C GLY A 287 1.01 -18.39 -74.76
N SER A 288 1.74 -17.48 -74.13
CA SER A 288 2.75 -16.64 -74.78
C SER A 288 4.06 -17.37 -75.11
N VAL A 289 4.03 -18.71 -75.20
CA VAL A 289 5.20 -19.57 -75.45
C VAL A 289 4.86 -20.45 -76.65
N GLU A 290 5.68 -20.40 -77.70
CA GLU A 290 5.44 -21.21 -78.90
C GLU A 290 5.56 -22.71 -78.58
N ALA A 291 4.63 -23.50 -79.12
CA ALA A 291 4.67 -24.96 -78.98
C ALA A 291 5.89 -25.50 -79.74
N ALA A 292 6.87 -26.03 -79.00
CA ALA A 292 8.03 -26.69 -79.59
C ALA A 292 7.57 -27.84 -80.49
N GLY A 293 7.83 -27.72 -81.79
CA GLY A 293 7.55 -28.74 -82.78
C GLY A 293 8.31 -30.03 -82.50
N ASP A 294 7.71 -31.15 -82.91
CA ASP A 294 8.21 -32.52 -82.86
C ASP A 294 9.64 -32.61 -83.44
N ALA A 295 10.64 -32.43 -82.58
CA ALA A 295 12.02 -32.73 -82.89
C ALA A 295 12.16 -34.25 -82.84
N GLY A 296 12.18 -34.87 -84.02
CA GLY A 296 12.41 -36.29 -84.21
C GLY A 296 13.58 -36.79 -83.34
N SER A 297 13.36 -37.98 -82.77
CA SER A 297 14.26 -38.71 -81.89
C SER A 297 15.74 -38.64 -82.32
N GLU A 298 16.57 -37.91 -81.58
CA GLU A 298 18.00 -38.16 -81.54
C GLU A 298 18.34 -38.86 -80.22
N ASP A 299 18.79 -40.11 -80.38
CA ASP A 299 19.17 -41.09 -79.36
C ASP A 299 20.33 -40.58 -78.50
N LEU A 300 20.03 -40.11 -77.28
CA LEU A 300 21.05 -39.85 -76.26
C LEU A 300 21.37 -41.17 -75.55
N GLY A 301 22.21 -41.97 -76.21
CA GLY A 301 22.74 -43.23 -75.68
C GLY A 301 23.38 -43.03 -74.31
N HIS A 302 22.95 -43.85 -73.36
CA HIS A 302 23.61 -44.02 -72.07
C HIS A 302 24.95 -44.76 -72.24
N SER A 303 26.02 -44.17 -71.73
CA SER A 303 27.18 -44.85 -71.17
C SER A 303 27.63 -44.09 -69.93
#